data_AF-J4NPZ0-F1
#
_entry.id   AF-J4NPZ0-F1
#
_cell.length_a   1.000
_cell.length_b   1.000
_cell.length_c   1.000
_cell.angle_alpha   90.00
_cell.angle_beta   90.00
_cell.angle_gamma   90.00
#
_symmetry.space_group_name_H-M   'P 1'
#
loop_
_entity.id
_entity.type
_entity.pdbx_description
1 polymer ?
#
loop_
_entity_poly.entity_id
_entity_poly.type
_entity_poly.pdbx_seq_one_letter_code
_entity_poly.pdbx_strand_id
1 'polypeptide(L)'
;MKKYTSSFFHFIASVVLAAGVAGYWYIAGDISIEVASEIFLGIFLAASPLPFIVSRWLIALRIKRRLRDSGVTCSRMSALTELLHVDTIAFNRNGTLTEGSVFISALVPEGMTQGSLLALAASAEREATHPYAHALYDTAVQRGLHLQRHSAARETESFGVEALIARTPVRVGKKEWLQEENIEISAALLTRADQLATSGQTPLFVSSSKYARGIIAVRDDVRAEARRALIALKERGLSLILLTGETKRLANATGKELRISEVRADLTSTDKAREIRLLQSRGAVVAMVGDPMADQAALRAADISVGCPSSLEKQPTPEEEDAPRDPLHEELMRTDNPQEEREPLMSPEDAAYFEAQTLRNQGHSTSYTSDITLDASGLPSLVTLWDTCNAARARAKQNLWLSILFLLAFVPAAAGAFTFMDATVLPYPFVGGGLTLLLLLLIVNAVRE
;
A
#
# COMPACT_ATOMS: atom_id res chain seq x y z
N MET A 1 -22.97 0.89 -0.16
CA MET A 1 -23.77 2.06 0.29
C MET A 1 -23.25 2.73 1.59
N LYS A 2 -21.95 2.72 1.90
CA LYS A 2 -21.40 3.25 3.18
C LYS A 2 -20.80 4.67 3.12
N LYS A 3 -20.63 5.28 1.93
CA LYS A 3 -19.95 6.59 1.77
C LYS A 3 -20.86 7.84 1.82
N TYR A 4 -22.17 7.70 2.06
CA TYR A 4 -23.14 8.81 1.91
C TYR A 4 -23.85 9.29 3.18
N THR A 5 -23.45 8.88 4.38
CA THR A 5 -23.81 9.64 5.59
C THR A 5 -22.84 10.79 5.80
N SER A 6 -22.71 11.65 4.78
CA SER A 6 -21.90 12.87 4.87
C SER A 6 -22.45 13.77 5.97
N SER A 7 -21.59 14.53 6.65
CA SER A 7 -22.00 15.61 7.56
C SER A 7 -23.03 16.54 6.91
N PHE A 8 -23.00 16.64 5.57
CA PHE A 8 -23.97 17.38 4.76
C PHE A 8 -25.39 16.78 4.81
N PHE A 9 -25.53 15.46 4.79
CA PHE A 9 -26.85 14.80 4.92
C PHE A 9 -27.42 15.01 6.32
N HIS A 10 -26.58 14.91 7.36
CA HIS A 10 -26.99 15.21 8.74
C HIS A 10 -27.43 16.66 8.90
N PHE A 11 -26.74 17.59 8.24
CA PHE A 11 -27.12 18.99 8.20
C PHE A 11 -28.48 19.20 7.51
N ILE A 12 -28.71 18.59 6.34
CA ILE A 12 -30.01 18.69 5.67
C ILE A 12 -31.11 18.09 6.54
N ALA A 13 -30.86 16.90 7.11
CA ALA A 13 -31.81 16.24 7.98
C ALA A 13 -32.15 17.08 9.22
N SER A 14 -31.18 17.76 9.84
CA SER A 14 -31.42 18.63 10.99
C SER A 14 -32.27 19.85 10.62
N VAL A 15 -32.03 20.46 9.46
CA VAL A 15 -32.82 21.59 8.96
C VAL A 15 -34.25 21.17 8.65
N VAL A 16 -34.45 20.03 7.96
CA VAL A 16 -35.78 19.51 7.63
C VAL A 16 -36.57 19.15 8.89
N LEU A 17 -35.91 18.49 9.86
CA LEU A 17 -36.52 18.16 11.15
C LEU A 17 -36.94 19.43 11.90
N ALA A 18 -36.05 20.42 12.00
CA ALA A 18 -36.33 21.68 12.69
C ALA A 18 -37.50 22.43 12.03
N ALA A 19 -37.50 22.55 10.69
CA ALA A 19 -38.55 23.22 9.94
C ALA A 19 -39.90 22.49 10.06
N GLY A 20 -39.89 21.16 10.00
CA GLY A 20 -41.11 20.34 10.11
C GLY A 20 -41.76 20.47 11.49
N VAL A 21 -40.98 20.40 12.57
CA VAL A 21 -41.51 20.52 13.94
C VAL A 21 -41.97 21.95 14.24
N ALA A 22 -41.21 22.97 13.84
CA ALA A 22 -41.61 24.36 14.00
C ALA A 22 -42.89 24.68 13.21
N GLY A 23 -42.99 24.20 11.97
CA GLY A 23 -44.18 24.33 11.14
C GLY A 23 -45.40 23.60 11.72
N TYR A 24 -45.21 22.40 12.29
CA TYR A 24 -46.27 21.67 12.98
C TYR A 24 -46.83 22.48 14.15
N TRP A 25 -45.97 22.99 15.04
CA TRP A 25 -46.44 23.79 16.17
C TRP A 25 -47.06 25.12 15.74
N TYR A 26 -46.55 25.77 14.69
CA TYR A 26 -47.16 26.99 14.13
C TYR A 26 -48.59 26.75 13.63
N ILE A 27 -48.82 25.64 12.91
CA ILE A 27 -50.13 25.34 12.30
C ILE A 27 -51.09 24.71 13.31
N ALA A 28 -50.64 23.76 14.11
CA ALA A 28 -51.48 22.95 15.01
C ALA A 28 -51.59 23.53 16.43
N GLY A 29 -50.58 24.27 16.88
CA GLY A 29 -50.50 24.84 18.22
C GLY A 29 -50.86 26.32 18.31
N ASP A 30 -51.16 26.98 17.18
CA ASP A 30 -51.54 28.41 17.08
C ASP A 30 -50.57 29.35 17.83
N ILE A 31 -49.28 29.00 17.84
CA ILE A 31 -48.23 29.79 18.49
C ILE A 31 -47.71 30.89 17.56
N SER A 32 -47.21 31.97 18.16
CA SER A 32 -46.60 33.08 17.42
C SER A 32 -45.37 32.63 16.61
N ILE A 33 -45.09 33.37 15.53
CA ILE A 33 -43.92 33.11 14.68
C ILE A 33 -42.60 33.22 15.45
N GLU A 34 -42.59 34.03 16.52
CA GLU A 34 -41.46 34.19 17.43
C GLU A 34 -41.16 32.87 18.15
N VAL A 35 -42.16 32.26 18.79
CA VAL A 35 -41.99 30.99 19.51
C VAL A 35 -41.66 29.85 18.55
N ALA A 36 -42.27 29.82 17.36
CA ALA A 36 -41.92 28.84 16.33
C ALA A 36 -40.46 28.98 15.86
N SER A 37 -39.95 30.22 15.75
CA SER A 37 -38.54 30.48 15.40
C SER A 37 -37.57 30.04 16.50
N GLU A 38 -37.96 30.16 17.77
CA GLU A 38 -37.17 29.65 18.90
C GLU A 38 -37.09 28.12 18.93
N ILE A 39 -38.21 27.44 18.66
CA ILE A 39 -38.27 25.97 18.52
C ILE A 39 -37.38 25.53 17.37
N PHE A 40 -37.47 26.18 16.21
CA PHE A 40 -36.61 25.90 15.06
C PHE A 40 -35.13 26.00 15.44
N LEU A 41 -34.72 27.12 16.06
CA LEU A 41 -33.34 27.37 16.42
C LEU A 41 -32.84 26.37 17.47
N GLY A 42 -33.66 26.04 18.47
CA GLY A 42 -33.36 25.05 19.49
C GLY A 42 -33.12 23.65 18.89
N ILE A 43 -34.01 23.18 18.02
CA ILE A 43 -33.87 21.88 17.36
C ILE A 43 -32.66 21.88 16.42
N PHE A 44 -32.46 22.94 15.64
CA PHE A 44 -31.34 23.05 14.72
C PHE A 44 -29.99 23.00 15.45
N LEU A 45 -29.86 23.71 16.58
CA LEU A 45 -28.67 23.66 17.42
C LEU A 45 -28.47 22.28 18.06
N ALA A 46 -29.54 21.67 18.58
CA ALA A 46 -29.50 20.35 19.21
C ALA A 46 -29.10 19.25 18.20
N ALA A 47 -29.67 19.28 17.00
CA ALA A 47 -29.45 18.32 15.93
C ALA A 47 -28.22 18.61 15.05
N SER A 48 -27.38 19.57 15.45
CA SER A 48 -26.22 19.99 14.69
C SER A 48 -25.17 18.87 14.53
N PRO A 49 -24.55 18.69 13.34
CA PRO A 49 -23.48 17.71 13.14
C PRO A 49 -22.14 18.11 13.79
N LEU A 50 -22.05 19.31 14.38
CA LEU A 50 -20.81 19.88 14.93
C LEU A 50 -20.07 18.95 15.92
N PRO A 51 -20.73 18.33 16.93
CA PRO A 51 -20.03 17.47 17.88
C PRO A 51 -19.29 16.31 17.22
N PHE A 52 -19.89 15.68 16.19
CA PHE A 52 -19.26 14.57 15.46
C PHE A 52 -18.07 15.04 14.62
N ILE A 53 -18.19 16.18 13.94
CA ILE A 53 -17.11 16.76 13.12
C ILE A 53 -15.91 17.10 14.02
N VAL A 54 -16.15 17.83 15.10
CA VAL A 54 -15.13 18.26 16.06
C VAL A 54 -14.45 17.05 16.70
N SER A 55 -15.23 16.08 17.17
CA SER A 55 -14.70 14.84 17.73
C SER A 55 -13.76 14.12 16.75
N ARG A 56 -14.21 13.90 15.51
CA ARG A 56 -13.42 13.20 14.49
C ARG A 56 -12.09 13.93 14.21
N TRP A 57 -12.14 15.25 14.09
CA TRP A 57 -10.95 16.07 13.86
C TRP A 57 -9.95 16.02 15.03
N LEU A 58 -10.44 16.13 16.26
CA LEU A 58 -9.60 16.06 17.47
C LEU A 58 -8.91 14.70 17.63
N ILE A 59 -9.64 13.61 17.36
CA ILE A 59 -9.09 12.25 17.41
C ILE A 59 -7.99 12.08 16.36
N ALA A 60 -8.24 12.53 15.13
CA ALA A 60 -7.24 12.49 14.06
C ALA A 60 -5.98 13.30 14.43
N LEU A 61 -6.16 14.49 15.00
CA LEU A 61 -5.07 15.35 15.45
C LEU A 61 -4.25 14.70 16.57
N ARG A 62 -4.90 14.03 17.52
CA ARG A 62 -4.23 13.29 18.59
C ARG A 62 -3.40 12.13 18.05
N ILE A 63 -3.99 11.32 17.16
CA ILE A 63 -3.30 10.19 16.51
C ILE A 63 -2.06 10.73 15.79
N LYS A 64 -2.21 11.76 14.95
CA LYS A 64 -1.10 12.42 14.26
C LYS A 64 -0.04 12.95 15.22
N ARG A 65 -0.43 13.53 16.35
CA ARG A 65 0.51 14.05 17.36
C ARG A 65 1.31 12.93 18.01
N ARG A 66 0.68 11.80 18.35
CA ARG A 66 1.38 10.63 18.93
C ARG A 66 2.31 9.93 17.94
N LEU A 67 1.99 9.99 16.65
CA LEU A 67 2.80 9.38 15.59
C LEU A 67 3.95 10.26 15.10
N ARG A 68 4.07 11.49 15.59
CA ARG A 68 5.11 12.44 15.18
C ARG A 68 6.51 11.85 15.31
N ASP A 69 6.75 11.09 16.37
CA ASP A 69 8.05 10.52 16.69
C ASP A 69 8.19 9.06 16.20
N SER A 70 7.16 8.53 15.53
CA SER A 70 7.10 7.14 15.04
C SER A 70 7.40 7.03 13.54
N GLY A 71 7.89 8.10 12.91
CA GLY A 71 8.22 8.11 11.48
C GLY A 71 7.03 7.94 10.52
N VAL A 72 5.79 7.94 11.02
CA VAL A 72 4.59 7.81 10.19
C VAL A 72 4.12 9.17 9.71
N THR A 73 4.07 9.35 8.40
CA THR A 73 3.51 10.56 7.78
C THR A 73 2.09 10.31 7.28
N CYS A 74 1.25 11.34 7.34
CA CYS A 74 -0.15 11.25 6.97
C CYS A 74 -0.54 12.41 6.06
N SER A 75 -0.84 12.09 4.81
CA SER A 75 -1.30 13.01 3.77
C SER A 75 -2.78 13.33 3.95
N ARG A 76 -3.61 12.31 4.25
CA ARG A 76 -5.06 12.44 4.41
C ARG A 76 -5.49 12.26 5.86
N MET A 77 -5.83 13.36 6.55
CA MET A 77 -6.26 13.32 7.96
C MET A 77 -7.48 12.42 8.23
N SER A 78 -8.40 12.29 7.27
CA SER A 78 -9.57 11.40 7.44
C SER A 78 -9.18 9.92 7.52
N ALA A 79 -8.07 9.54 6.88
CA ALA A 79 -7.56 8.16 6.89
C ALA A 79 -7.24 7.67 8.30
N LEU A 80 -6.73 8.54 9.20
CA LEU A 80 -6.45 8.18 10.60
C LEU A 80 -7.71 7.77 11.37
N THR A 81 -8.86 8.38 11.04
CA THR A 81 -10.15 8.05 11.66
C THR A 81 -10.86 6.89 10.97
N GLU A 82 -10.65 6.74 9.65
CA GLU A 82 -11.14 5.58 8.89
C GLU A 82 -10.39 4.30 9.34
N LEU A 83 -9.09 4.40 9.65
CA LEU A 83 -8.26 3.31 10.17
C LEU A 83 -8.82 2.72 11.48
N LEU A 84 -9.54 3.51 12.28
CA LEU A 84 -10.23 3.02 13.48
C LEU A 84 -11.29 1.95 13.16
N HIS A 85 -11.78 1.88 11.93
CA HIS A 85 -12.82 0.96 11.48
C HIS A 85 -12.27 -0.18 10.61
N VAL A 86 -10.98 -0.17 10.27
CA VAL A 86 -10.36 -1.25 9.50
C VAL A 86 -10.41 -2.56 10.27
N ASP A 87 -10.75 -3.62 9.55
CA ASP A 87 -10.78 -5.00 10.04
C ASP A 87 -9.85 -5.92 9.23
N THR A 88 -9.48 -5.50 8.02
CA THR A 88 -8.73 -6.31 7.07
C THR A 88 -7.55 -5.52 6.53
N ILE A 89 -6.35 -6.12 6.57
CA ILE A 89 -5.14 -5.57 5.97
C ILE A 89 -4.68 -6.49 4.84
N ALA A 90 -4.66 -5.95 3.63
CA ALA A 90 -4.07 -6.58 2.46
C ALA A 90 -2.62 -6.14 2.31
N PHE A 91 -1.72 -7.10 2.10
CA PHE A 91 -0.29 -6.86 1.89
C PHE A 91 0.11 -7.28 0.47
N ASN A 92 0.96 -6.47 -0.16
CA ASN A 92 1.77 -6.96 -1.27
C ASN A 92 2.98 -7.76 -0.72
N ARG A 93 3.50 -8.71 -1.50
CA ARG A 93 4.71 -9.47 -1.14
C ARG A 93 5.97 -8.65 -1.38
N ASN A 94 6.29 -8.45 -2.66
CA ASN A 94 7.56 -7.90 -3.12
C ASN A 94 7.72 -6.43 -2.69
N GLY A 95 8.88 -6.09 -2.13
CA GLY A 95 9.20 -4.73 -1.68
C GLY A 95 8.42 -4.25 -0.44
N THR A 96 7.57 -5.10 0.14
CA THR A 96 6.79 -4.80 1.36
C THR A 96 7.08 -5.80 2.48
N LEU A 97 6.86 -7.09 2.22
CA LEU A 97 7.14 -8.17 3.17
C LEU A 97 8.55 -8.73 3.01
N THR A 98 9.18 -8.44 1.87
CA THR A 98 10.52 -8.90 1.50
C THR A 98 11.53 -7.77 1.53
N GLU A 99 12.82 -8.13 1.56
CA GLU A 99 13.94 -7.19 1.64
C GLU A 99 14.13 -6.40 0.34
N GLY A 100 13.65 -6.91 -0.80
CA GLY A 100 13.86 -6.30 -2.11
C GLY A 100 15.23 -6.57 -2.72
N SER A 101 16.13 -7.21 -1.97
CA SER A 101 17.44 -7.69 -2.38
C SER A 101 17.32 -9.04 -3.10
N VAL A 102 16.86 -9.01 -4.36
CA VAL A 102 16.71 -10.24 -5.14
C VAL A 102 18.07 -10.85 -5.48
N PHE A 103 18.23 -12.16 -5.28
CA PHE A 103 19.42 -12.90 -5.69
C PHE A 103 19.08 -14.22 -6.39
N ILE A 104 20.03 -14.75 -7.17
CA ILE A 104 19.90 -16.05 -7.82
C ILE A 104 20.17 -17.16 -6.81
N SER A 105 19.17 -17.97 -6.54
CA SER A 105 19.22 -19.09 -5.59
C SER A 105 19.54 -20.43 -6.24
N ALA A 106 19.17 -20.64 -7.52
CA ALA A 106 19.51 -21.85 -8.26
C ALA A 106 19.56 -21.63 -9.77
N LEU A 107 20.42 -22.42 -10.45
CA LEU A 107 20.50 -22.51 -11.91
C LEU A 107 20.31 -23.97 -12.32
N VAL A 108 19.23 -24.24 -13.05
CA VAL A 108 18.86 -25.58 -13.51
C VAL A 108 18.85 -25.59 -15.05
N PRO A 109 19.99 -25.88 -15.71
CA PRO A 109 20.04 -25.91 -17.16
C PRO A 109 19.52 -27.23 -17.73
N GLU A 110 19.02 -27.17 -18.96
CA GLU A 110 18.60 -28.32 -19.76
C GLU A 110 19.25 -28.24 -21.15
N GLY A 111 20.16 -29.17 -21.43
CA GLY A 111 20.90 -29.20 -22.70
C GLY A 111 21.91 -28.05 -22.90
N MET A 112 22.32 -27.36 -21.83
CA MET A 112 23.38 -26.34 -21.84
C MET A 112 24.09 -26.23 -20.49
N THR A 113 25.10 -25.36 -20.40
CA THR A 113 25.80 -25.08 -19.13
C THR A 113 25.05 -24.04 -18.30
N GLN A 114 25.29 -24.01 -16.98
CA GLN A 114 24.74 -22.97 -16.10
C GLN A 114 25.16 -21.55 -16.52
N GLY A 115 26.42 -21.38 -16.94
CA GLY A 115 26.94 -20.10 -17.42
C GLY A 115 26.24 -19.65 -18.70
N SER A 116 26.04 -20.56 -19.65
CA SER A 116 25.31 -20.26 -20.90
C SER A 116 23.85 -19.89 -20.63
N LEU A 117 23.18 -20.59 -19.70
CA LEU A 117 21.80 -20.28 -19.31
C LEU A 117 21.68 -18.86 -18.72
N LEU A 118 22.57 -18.53 -17.77
CA LEU A 118 22.59 -17.22 -17.13
C LEU A 118 22.93 -16.11 -18.12
N ALA A 119 23.95 -16.32 -18.97
CA ALA A 119 24.32 -15.35 -20.00
C ALA A 119 23.15 -15.09 -20.98
N LEU A 120 22.44 -16.14 -21.39
CA LEU A 120 21.28 -16.02 -22.28
C LEU A 120 20.15 -15.21 -21.63
N ALA A 121 19.84 -15.50 -20.37
CA ALA A 121 18.79 -14.78 -19.64
C ALA A 121 19.17 -13.31 -19.39
N ALA A 122 20.37 -13.05 -18.89
CA ALA A 122 20.87 -11.70 -18.65
C ALA A 122 20.98 -10.87 -19.94
N SER A 123 21.27 -11.52 -21.08
CA SER A 123 21.27 -10.85 -22.39
C SER A 123 19.87 -10.47 -22.85
N ALA A 124 18.86 -11.29 -22.55
CA ALA A 124 17.47 -11.01 -22.89
C ALA A 124 16.86 -9.91 -22.00
N GLU A 125 17.21 -9.93 -20.72
CA GLU A 125 16.71 -9.04 -19.66
C GLU A 125 17.46 -7.70 -19.58
N ARG A 126 18.41 -7.43 -20.48
CA ARG A 126 19.31 -6.27 -20.40
C ARG A 126 18.58 -4.91 -20.39
N GLU A 127 17.43 -4.80 -21.04
CA GLU A 127 16.61 -3.57 -21.10
C GLU A 127 15.46 -3.55 -20.09
N ALA A 128 15.25 -4.65 -19.37
CA ALA A 128 14.16 -4.76 -18.41
C ALA A 128 14.48 -3.98 -17.13
N THR A 129 13.46 -3.34 -16.57
CA THR A 129 13.60 -2.45 -15.41
C THR A 129 13.23 -3.12 -14.08
N HIS A 130 12.77 -4.37 -14.13
CA HIS A 130 12.31 -5.06 -12.93
C HIS A 130 13.48 -5.63 -12.09
N PRO A 131 13.30 -5.83 -10.78
CA PRO A 131 14.36 -6.27 -9.87
C PRO A 131 15.05 -7.60 -10.26
N TYR A 132 14.32 -8.50 -10.93
CA TYR A 132 14.86 -9.79 -11.37
C TYR A 132 15.93 -9.63 -12.46
N ALA A 133 15.81 -8.59 -13.29
CA ALA A 133 16.73 -8.31 -14.39
C ALA A 133 18.09 -7.86 -13.86
N HIS A 134 18.08 -6.96 -12.87
CA HIS A 134 19.28 -6.53 -12.15
C HIS A 134 20.02 -7.71 -11.52
N ALA A 135 19.31 -8.58 -10.79
CA ALA A 135 19.92 -9.77 -10.19
C ALA A 135 20.57 -10.70 -11.22
N LEU A 136 19.94 -10.89 -12.39
CA LEU A 136 20.49 -11.68 -13.49
C LEU A 136 21.72 -11.03 -14.11
N TYR A 137 21.63 -9.73 -14.41
CA TYR A 137 22.68 -8.95 -15.04
C TYR A 137 23.93 -8.86 -14.16
N ASP A 138 23.77 -8.43 -12.91
CA ASP A 138 24.87 -8.26 -11.96
C ASP A 138 25.59 -9.58 -11.71
N THR A 139 24.85 -10.67 -11.53
CA THR A 139 25.45 -12.01 -11.35
C THR A 139 26.20 -12.46 -12.60
N ALA A 140 25.70 -12.15 -13.80
CA ALA A 140 26.37 -12.50 -15.04
C ALA A 140 27.68 -11.72 -15.25
N VAL A 141 27.67 -10.42 -14.95
CA VAL A 141 28.85 -9.55 -15.01
C VAL A 141 29.90 -9.98 -13.97
N GLN A 142 29.48 -10.24 -12.73
CA GLN A 142 30.38 -10.73 -11.66
C GLN A 142 31.07 -12.05 -12.01
N ARG A 143 30.39 -12.91 -12.79
CA ARG A 143 30.95 -14.19 -13.28
C ARG A 143 31.78 -14.05 -14.55
N GLY A 144 31.97 -12.84 -15.07
CA GLY A 144 32.72 -12.59 -16.31
C GLY A 144 32.08 -13.25 -17.54
N LEU A 145 30.74 -13.40 -17.55
CA LEU A 145 30.05 -14.03 -18.66
C LEU A 145 29.92 -13.06 -19.84
N HIS A 146 30.09 -13.58 -21.05
CA HIS A 146 29.89 -12.80 -22.26
C HIS A 146 28.39 -12.61 -22.53
N LEU A 147 27.92 -11.36 -22.44
CA LEU A 147 26.54 -10.97 -22.74
C LEU A 147 26.40 -10.57 -24.20
N GLN A 148 25.31 -10.99 -24.83
CA GLN A 148 25.01 -10.72 -26.23
C GLN A 148 24.07 -9.53 -26.36
N ARG A 149 24.28 -8.67 -27.37
CA ARG A 149 23.29 -7.65 -27.74
C ARG A 149 22.08 -8.34 -28.38
N HIS A 150 20.88 -7.93 -27.99
CA HIS A 150 19.65 -8.28 -28.70
C HIS A 150 19.27 -7.16 -29.68
N SER A 151 18.60 -7.51 -30.78
CA SER A 151 18.17 -6.54 -31.80
C SER A 151 16.78 -5.94 -31.53
N ALA A 152 16.01 -6.58 -30.67
CA ALA A 152 14.72 -6.10 -30.18
C ALA A 152 14.40 -6.81 -28.87
N ALA A 153 13.75 -6.11 -27.95
CA ALA A 153 13.17 -6.68 -26.74
C ALA A 153 11.75 -6.15 -26.52
N ARG A 154 10.91 -6.99 -25.90
CA ARG A 154 9.55 -6.65 -25.49
C ARG A 154 9.29 -7.24 -24.12
N GLU A 155 8.98 -6.37 -23.17
CA GLU A 155 8.48 -6.78 -21.86
C GLU A 155 6.95 -6.91 -21.90
N THR A 156 6.44 -7.99 -21.30
CA THR A 156 5.02 -8.21 -21.08
C THR A 156 4.76 -8.19 -19.58
N GLU A 157 4.07 -7.14 -19.12
CA GLU A 157 3.81 -6.88 -17.69
C GLU A 157 3.28 -8.14 -17.00
N SER A 158 3.83 -8.47 -15.82
CA SER A 158 3.47 -9.64 -15.00
C SER A 158 3.79 -11.03 -15.60
N PHE A 159 4.39 -11.12 -16.79
CA PHE A 159 4.70 -12.40 -17.45
C PHE A 159 6.19 -12.63 -17.70
N GLY A 160 6.88 -11.67 -18.32
CA GLY A 160 8.31 -11.80 -18.65
C GLY A 160 8.76 -10.98 -19.85
N VAL A 161 9.96 -11.27 -20.34
CA VAL A 161 10.64 -10.55 -21.43
C VAL A 161 10.93 -11.48 -22.60
N GLU A 162 10.65 -11.02 -23.81
CA GLU A 162 11.08 -11.63 -25.07
C GLU A 162 12.15 -10.76 -25.73
N ALA A 163 13.26 -11.36 -26.12
CA ALA A 163 14.34 -10.68 -26.83
C ALA A 163 14.82 -11.49 -28.05
N LEU A 164 15.22 -10.78 -29.12
CA LEU A 164 15.83 -11.38 -30.31
C LEU A 164 17.35 -11.35 -30.21
N ILE A 165 17.95 -12.48 -29.82
CA ILE A 165 19.40 -12.64 -29.69
C ILE A 165 19.90 -13.49 -30.86
N ALA A 166 20.83 -12.95 -31.66
CA ALA A 166 21.34 -13.63 -32.86
C ALA A 166 20.22 -14.18 -33.78
N ARG A 167 19.14 -13.38 -33.97
CA ARG A 167 17.92 -13.74 -34.71
C ARG A 167 17.11 -14.92 -34.13
N THR A 168 17.42 -15.36 -32.92
CA THR A 168 16.67 -16.40 -32.21
C THR A 168 15.82 -15.74 -31.12
N PRO A 169 14.52 -16.02 -31.04
CA PRO A 169 13.69 -15.52 -29.95
C PRO A 169 14.07 -16.24 -28.65
N VAL A 170 14.35 -15.45 -27.63
CA VAL A 170 14.70 -15.87 -26.27
C VAL A 170 13.66 -15.28 -25.35
N ARG A 171 12.99 -16.13 -24.56
CA ARG A 171 12.00 -15.68 -23.59
C ARG A 171 12.41 -16.05 -22.19
N VAL A 172 12.31 -15.09 -21.27
CA VAL A 172 12.59 -15.25 -19.85
C VAL A 172 11.31 -14.87 -19.10
N GLY A 173 10.74 -15.79 -18.32
CA GLY A 173 9.48 -15.49 -17.62
C GLY A 173 8.77 -16.68 -17.00
N LYS A 174 7.47 -16.50 -16.77
CA LYS A 174 6.58 -17.49 -16.17
C LYS A 174 6.25 -18.64 -17.12
N LYS A 175 6.02 -19.83 -16.55
CA LYS A 175 5.68 -21.03 -17.35
C LYS A 175 4.38 -20.89 -18.13
N GLU A 176 3.38 -20.20 -17.57
CA GLU A 176 2.06 -20.03 -18.18
C GLU A 176 2.20 -19.28 -19.51
N TRP A 177 2.98 -18.20 -19.51
CA TRP A 177 3.27 -17.43 -20.73
C TRP A 177 4.04 -18.24 -21.77
N LEU A 178 5.07 -19.00 -21.35
CA LEU A 178 5.80 -19.86 -22.28
C LEU A 178 4.88 -20.94 -22.91
N GLN A 179 3.95 -21.49 -22.13
CA GLN A 179 2.98 -22.47 -22.62
C GLN A 179 1.98 -21.85 -23.61
N GLU A 180 1.51 -20.62 -23.35
CA GLU A 180 0.67 -19.85 -24.27
C GLU A 180 1.38 -19.57 -25.61
N GLU A 181 2.68 -19.29 -25.56
CA GLU A 181 3.54 -19.11 -26.74
C GLU A 181 3.96 -20.43 -27.41
N ASN A 182 3.37 -21.57 -26.99
CA ASN A 182 3.65 -22.91 -27.51
C ASN A 182 5.13 -23.33 -27.40
N ILE A 183 5.80 -22.92 -26.32
CA ILE A 183 7.15 -23.41 -26.00
C ILE A 183 7.04 -24.76 -25.29
N GLU A 184 7.82 -25.73 -25.76
CA GLU A 184 7.92 -27.04 -25.15
C GLU A 184 8.77 -26.97 -23.87
N ILE A 185 8.15 -27.31 -22.74
CA ILE A 185 8.79 -27.39 -21.43
C ILE A 185 8.82 -28.87 -21.00
N SER A 186 10.00 -29.38 -20.67
CA SER A 186 10.13 -30.77 -20.23
C SER A 186 9.43 -31.02 -18.89
N ALA A 187 8.94 -32.25 -18.68
CA ALA A 187 8.32 -32.65 -17.42
C ALA A 187 9.30 -32.56 -16.23
N ALA A 188 10.60 -32.75 -16.48
CA ALA A 188 11.66 -32.59 -15.49
C ALA A 188 11.78 -31.14 -15.02
N LEU A 189 11.79 -30.18 -15.94
CA LEU A 189 11.81 -28.76 -15.60
C LEU A 189 10.54 -28.34 -14.85
N LEU A 190 9.35 -28.77 -15.30
CA LEU A 190 8.10 -28.48 -14.59
C LEU A 190 8.12 -28.99 -13.14
N THR A 191 8.58 -30.23 -12.93
CA THR A 191 8.71 -30.81 -11.60
C THR A 191 9.69 -30.02 -10.73
N ARG A 192 10.83 -29.62 -11.33
CA ARG A 192 11.85 -28.86 -10.61
C ARG A 192 11.38 -27.45 -10.26
N ALA A 193 10.70 -26.76 -11.16
CA ALA A 193 10.09 -25.45 -10.90
C ALA A 193 9.10 -25.51 -9.74
N ASP A 194 8.27 -26.56 -9.69
CA ASP A 194 7.29 -26.74 -8.62
C ASP A 194 7.95 -26.97 -7.25
N GLN A 195 9.07 -27.69 -7.20
CA GLN A 195 9.88 -27.85 -5.98
C GLN A 195 10.49 -26.52 -5.53
N LEU A 196 11.06 -25.76 -6.47
CA LEU A 196 11.66 -24.44 -6.19
C LEU A 196 10.60 -23.47 -5.66
N ALA A 197 9.44 -23.39 -6.31
CA ALA A 197 8.30 -22.58 -5.86
C ALA A 197 7.81 -22.97 -4.46
N THR A 198 7.76 -24.26 -4.15
CA THR A 198 7.37 -24.75 -2.82
C THR A 198 8.39 -24.35 -1.74
N SER A 199 9.66 -24.19 -2.12
CA SER A 199 10.73 -23.73 -1.23
C SER A 199 10.85 -22.20 -1.11
N GLY A 200 9.89 -21.44 -1.64
CA GLY A 200 9.89 -19.98 -1.55
C GLY A 200 10.70 -19.26 -2.63
N GLN A 201 11.14 -19.97 -3.66
CA GLN A 201 11.93 -19.40 -4.77
C GLN A 201 11.01 -19.13 -5.98
N THR A 202 11.27 -18.07 -6.74
CA THR A 202 10.57 -17.75 -7.98
C THR A 202 11.30 -18.37 -9.17
N PRO A 203 10.76 -19.43 -9.82
CA PRO A 203 11.38 -20.02 -10.99
C PRO A 203 11.08 -19.20 -12.25
N LEU A 204 12.12 -18.67 -12.90
CA LEU A 204 12.06 -18.05 -14.21
C LEU A 204 12.49 -19.07 -15.27
N PHE A 205 11.62 -19.37 -16.21
CA PHE A 205 11.94 -20.25 -17.33
C PHE A 205 12.69 -19.44 -18.39
N VAL A 206 13.76 -20.02 -18.92
CA VAL A 206 14.51 -19.45 -20.03
C VAL A 206 14.30 -20.35 -21.23
N SER A 207 13.89 -19.78 -22.35
CA SER A 207 13.69 -20.51 -23.60
C SER A 207 14.59 -19.99 -24.70
N SER A 208 14.84 -20.84 -25.69
CA SER A 208 15.48 -20.48 -26.94
C SER A 208 14.70 -21.12 -28.07
N SER A 209 14.15 -20.30 -28.96
CA SER A 209 13.22 -20.75 -29.99
C SER A 209 11.99 -21.42 -29.39
N LYS A 210 11.72 -22.70 -29.72
CA LYS A 210 10.54 -23.45 -29.28
C LYS A 210 10.74 -24.30 -28.03
N TYR A 211 11.93 -24.29 -27.42
CA TYR A 211 12.24 -25.17 -26.30
C TYR A 211 12.70 -24.38 -25.08
N ALA A 212 12.20 -24.79 -23.90
CA ALA A 212 12.80 -24.39 -22.64
C ALA A 212 14.24 -24.92 -22.56
N ARG A 213 15.13 -24.10 -22.02
CA ARG A 213 16.57 -24.37 -21.88
C ARG A 213 17.01 -24.46 -20.44
N GLY A 214 16.12 -24.16 -19.51
CA GLY A 214 16.37 -24.27 -18.09
C GLY A 214 15.51 -23.34 -17.26
N ILE A 215 15.79 -23.35 -15.96
CA ILE A 215 15.16 -22.50 -14.96
C ILE A 215 16.25 -21.74 -14.22
N ILE A 216 16.04 -20.43 -14.03
CA ILE A 216 16.78 -19.63 -13.09
C ILE A 216 15.85 -19.31 -11.92
N ALA A 217 16.19 -19.78 -10.72
CA ALA A 217 15.40 -19.52 -9.54
C ALA A 217 15.94 -18.27 -8.83
N VAL A 218 15.11 -17.24 -8.73
CA VAL A 218 15.42 -16.05 -7.95
C VAL A 218 14.72 -16.10 -6.60
N ARG A 219 15.30 -15.47 -5.60
CA ARG A 219 14.73 -15.41 -4.25
C ARG A 219 14.87 -14.00 -3.71
N ASP A 220 13.86 -13.60 -2.95
CA ASP A 220 13.80 -12.37 -2.20
C ASP A 220 13.38 -12.76 -0.79
N ASP A 221 14.29 -12.54 0.16
CA ASP A 221 14.09 -13.01 1.52
C ASP A 221 13.06 -12.15 2.26
N VAL A 222 12.32 -12.79 3.15
CA VAL A 222 11.32 -12.13 3.98
C VAL A 222 12.02 -11.36 5.08
N ARG A 223 11.62 -10.10 5.27
CA ARG A 223 12.09 -9.23 6.35
C ARG A 223 11.88 -9.89 7.72
N ALA A 224 12.92 -9.92 8.55
CA ALA A 224 12.84 -10.50 9.88
C ALA A 224 11.78 -9.80 10.77
N GLU A 225 11.62 -8.49 10.60
CA GLU A 225 10.61 -7.67 11.26
C GLU A 225 9.19 -7.91 10.72
N ALA A 226 9.03 -8.31 9.45
CA ALA A 226 7.72 -8.54 8.85
C ALA A 226 6.95 -9.63 9.59
N ARG A 227 7.60 -10.76 9.88
CA ARG A 227 6.98 -11.86 10.63
C ARG A 227 6.49 -11.40 12.00
N ARG A 228 7.30 -10.63 12.74
CA ARG A 228 6.93 -10.12 14.07
C ARG A 228 5.75 -9.14 13.98
N ALA A 229 5.78 -8.22 13.02
CA ALA A 229 4.72 -7.26 12.80
C ALA A 229 3.39 -7.92 12.43
N LEU A 230 3.40 -8.91 11.53
CA LEU A 230 2.19 -9.64 11.13
C LEU A 230 1.58 -10.43 12.30
N ILE A 231 2.41 -11.06 13.14
CA ILE A 231 1.91 -11.73 14.36
C ILE A 231 1.23 -10.72 15.28
N ALA A 232 1.88 -9.58 15.54
CA ALA A 232 1.33 -8.53 16.38
C ALA A 232 -0.02 -8.00 15.84
N LEU A 233 -0.12 -7.76 14.53
CA LEU A 233 -1.37 -7.32 13.89
C LEU A 233 -2.47 -8.38 14.01
N LYS A 234 -2.14 -9.66 13.81
CA LYS A 234 -3.09 -10.77 13.96
C LYS A 234 -3.62 -10.89 15.40
N GLU A 235 -2.75 -10.74 16.39
CA GLU A 235 -3.13 -10.74 17.82
C GLU A 235 -4.09 -9.60 18.18
N ARG A 236 -4.10 -8.52 17.41
CA ARG A 236 -5.05 -7.39 17.53
C ARG A 236 -6.40 -7.66 16.86
N GLY A 237 -6.61 -8.87 16.34
CA GLY A 237 -7.87 -9.31 15.72
C GLY A 237 -8.04 -8.89 14.27
N LEU A 238 -6.96 -8.51 13.58
CA LEU A 238 -6.99 -8.15 12.17
C LEU A 238 -6.97 -9.37 11.25
N SER A 239 -7.77 -9.32 10.19
CA SER A 239 -7.69 -10.27 9.09
C SER A 239 -6.58 -9.86 8.15
N LEU A 240 -5.57 -10.72 7.97
CA LEU A 240 -4.42 -10.44 7.11
C LEU A 240 -4.56 -11.24 5.81
N ILE A 241 -4.40 -10.56 4.68
CA ILE A 241 -4.54 -11.15 3.34
C ILE A 241 -3.28 -10.84 2.53
N LEU A 242 -2.70 -11.85 1.89
CA LEU A 242 -1.61 -11.68 0.94
C LEU A 242 -2.18 -11.56 -0.48
N LEU A 243 -1.90 -10.45 -1.16
CA LEU A 243 -2.23 -10.24 -2.58
C LEU A 243 -0.93 -10.22 -3.38
N THR A 244 -0.75 -11.17 -4.30
CA THR A 244 0.49 -11.25 -5.08
C THR A 244 0.24 -11.70 -6.53
N GLY A 245 1.09 -11.22 -7.43
CA GLY A 245 1.14 -11.69 -8.83
C GLY A 245 1.99 -12.96 -9.01
N GLU A 246 2.58 -13.47 -7.93
CA GLU A 246 3.35 -14.70 -7.93
C GLU A 246 2.46 -15.94 -8.04
N THR A 247 3.07 -17.07 -8.43
CA THR A 247 2.36 -18.34 -8.58
C THR A 247 1.67 -18.77 -7.29
N LYS A 248 0.51 -19.43 -7.40
CA LYS A 248 -0.20 -20.02 -6.25
C LYS A 248 0.70 -20.84 -5.32
N ARG A 249 1.69 -21.56 -5.85
CA ARG A 249 2.60 -22.37 -5.03
C ARG A 249 3.51 -21.50 -4.18
N LEU A 250 4.16 -20.50 -4.79
CA LEU A 250 5.04 -19.57 -4.08
C LEU A 250 4.24 -18.73 -3.07
N ALA A 251 3.10 -18.19 -3.49
CA ALA A 251 2.24 -17.40 -2.62
C ALA A 251 1.79 -18.18 -1.37
N ASN A 252 1.43 -19.46 -1.52
CA ASN A 252 1.09 -20.32 -0.40
C ASN A 252 2.29 -20.67 0.48
N ALA A 253 3.49 -20.82 -0.09
CA ALA A 253 4.70 -21.01 0.68
C ALA A 253 4.99 -19.79 1.56
N THR A 254 4.95 -18.58 0.98
CA THR A 254 5.08 -17.31 1.70
C THR A 254 3.97 -17.13 2.74
N GLY A 255 2.72 -17.45 2.42
CA GLY A 255 1.61 -17.39 3.37
C GLY A 255 1.81 -18.32 4.58
N LYS A 256 2.30 -19.55 4.36
CA LYS A 256 2.66 -20.48 5.44
C LYS A 256 3.82 -19.95 6.28
N GLU A 257 4.86 -19.44 5.64
CA GLU A 257 6.00 -18.86 6.31
C GLU A 257 5.57 -17.69 7.21
N LEU A 258 4.80 -16.76 6.67
CA LEU A 258 4.33 -15.57 7.38
C LEU A 258 3.08 -15.78 8.25
N ARG A 259 2.54 -17.00 8.29
CA ARG A 259 1.31 -17.37 9.03
C ARG A 259 0.07 -16.55 8.62
N ILE A 260 0.01 -16.16 7.36
CA ILE A 260 -1.14 -15.51 6.71
C ILE A 260 -2.05 -16.61 6.17
N SER A 261 -3.30 -16.65 6.65
CA SER A 261 -4.26 -17.71 6.29
C SER A 261 -4.92 -17.48 4.93
N GLU A 262 -5.08 -16.22 4.52
CA GLU A 262 -5.71 -15.86 3.26
C GLU A 262 -4.68 -15.38 2.24
N VAL A 263 -4.59 -16.11 1.13
CA VAL A 263 -3.66 -15.82 0.04
C VAL A 263 -4.43 -15.78 -1.27
N ARG A 264 -4.23 -14.71 -2.05
CA ARG A 264 -4.67 -14.55 -3.43
C ARG A 264 -3.43 -14.37 -4.31
N ALA A 265 -3.27 -15.27 -5.27
CA ALA A 265 -2.09 -15.41 -6.11
C ALA A 265 -2.47 -15.26 -7.59
N ASP A 266 -1.47 -15.22 -8.46
CA ASP A 266 -1.66 -15.10 -9.91
C ASP A 266 -2.47 -13.84 -10.31
N LEU A 267 -2.31 -12.75 -9.55
CA LEU A 267 -3.03 -11.49 -9.76
C LEU A 267 -2.23 -10.49 -10.60
N THR A 268 -2.87 -9.90 -11.61
CA THR A 268 -2.36 -8.66 -12.21
C THR A 268 -2.58 -7.46 -11.28
N SER A 269 -1.96 -6.33 -11.60
CA SER A 269 -2.20 -5.03 -10.94
C SER A 269 -3.70 -4.68 -10.86
N THR A 270 -4.46 -5.00 -11.92
CA THR A 270 -5.91 -4.75 -11.98
C THR A 270 -6.71 -5.76 -11.17
N ASP A 271 -6.26 -7.02 -11.09
CA ASP A 271 -6.92 -8.06 -10.31
C ASP A 271 -6.76 -7.81 -8.82
N LYS A 272 -5.59 -7.33 -8.36
CA LYS A 272 -5.39 -6.90 -6.95
C LYS A 272 -6.43 -5.85 -6.54
N ALA A 273 -6.67 -4.85 -7.40
CA ALA A 273 -7.69 -3.83 -7.16
C ALA A 273 -9.12 -4.42 -7.14
N ARG A 274 -9.40 -5.42 -7.99
CA ARG A 274 -10.69 -6.12 -8.01
C ARG A 274 -10.92 -6.93 -6.73
N GLU A 275 -9.91 -7.64 -6.24
CA GLU A 275 -9.97 -8.40 -4.99
C GLU A 275 -10.26 -7.48 -3.79
N ILE A 276 -9.63 -6.30 -3.73
CA ILE A 276 -9.92 -5.30 -2.69
C ILE A 276 -11.39 -4.88 -2.73
N ARG A 277 -11.93 -4.58 -3.93
CA ARG A 277 -13.35 -4.24 -4.08
C ARG A 277 -14.28 -5.38 -3.69
N LEU A 278 -13.89 -6.62 -3.97
CA LEU A 278 -14.65 -7.80 -3.57
C LEU A 278 -14.73 -7.92 -2.05
N LEU A 279 -13.61 -7.72 -1.34
CA LEU A 279 -13.59 -7.69 0.12
C LEU A 279 -14.49 -6.58 0.69
N GLN A 280 -14.39 -5.37 0.12
CA GLN A 280 -15.24 -4.24 0.50
C GLN A 280 -16.73 -4.53 0.27
N SER A 281 -17.09 -5.21 -0.83
CA SER A 281 -18.47 -5.59 -1.13
C SER A 281 -19.05 -6.56 -0.11
N ARG A 282 -18.20 -7.37 0.55
CA ARG A 282 -18.56 -8.27 1.66
C ARG A 282 -18.67 -7.56 3.00
N GLY A 283 -18.43 -6.25 3.03
CA GLY A 283 -18.60 -5.41 4.21
C GLY A 283 -17.33 -5.09 4.98
N ALA A 284 -16.20 -5.69 4.60
CA ALA A 284 -14.88 -5.43 5.18
C ALA A 284 -14.43 -3.98 4.91
N VAL A 285 -13.64 -3.43 5.82
CA VAL A 285 -12.96 -2.14 5.62
C VAL A 285 -11.48 -2.43 5.45
N VAL A 286 -10.96 -2.18 4.25
CA VAL A 286 -9.68 -2.73 3.80
C VAL A 286 -8.60 -1.64 3.78
N ALA A 287 -7.51 -1.88 4.52
CA ALA A 287 -6.26 -1.15 4.35
C ALA A 287 -5.33 -1.94 3.41
N MET A 288 -4.76 -1.29 2.40
CA MET A 288 -3.73 -1.89 1.54
C MET A 288 -2.36 -1.35 1.94
N VAL A 289 -1.43 -2.26 2.20
CA VAL A 289 -0.02 -1.96 2.51
C VAL A 289 0.83 -2.45 1.34
N GLY A 290 1.56 -1.54 0.71
CA GLY A 290 2.32 -1.86 -0.49
C GLY A 290 3.31 -0.75 -0.89
N ASP A 291 4.03 -1.00 -1.97
CA ASP A 291 4.91 -0.01 -2.59
C ASP A 291 4.05 1.01 -3.38
N PRO A 292 4.11 2.32 -3.09
CA PRO A 292 3.36 3.35 -3.80
C PRO A 292 3.61 3.42 -5.31
N MET A 293 4.74 2.91 -5.80
CA MET A 293 5.06 2.91 -7.23
C MET A 293 4.52 1.66 -7.92
N ALA A 294 4.73 0.47 -7.35
CA ALA A 294 4.33 -0.79 -7.97
C ALA A 294 2.84 -1.13 -7.75
N ASP A 295 2.25 -0.76 -6.62
CA ASP A 295 0.91 -1.21 -6.22
C ASP A 295 -0.17 -0.13 -6.32
N GLN A 296 0.03 0.91 -7.14
CA GLN A 296 -0.87 2.07 -7.26
C GLN A 296 -2.34 1.70 -7.44
N ALA A 297 -2.63 0.74 -8.33
CA ALA A 297 -4.01 0.32 -8.62
C ALA A 297 -4.71 -0.27 -7.39
N ALA A 298 -3.99 -1.09 -6.60
CA ALA A 298 -4.49 -1.70 -5.38
C ALA A 298 -4.64 -0.66 -4.26
N LEU A 299 -3.62 0.19 -4.06
CA LEU A 299 -3.64 1.26 -3.06
C LEU A 299 -4.79 2.25 -3.29
N ARG A 300 -5.06 2.63 -4.55
CA ARG A 300 -6.21 3.49 -4.90
C ARG A 300 -7.58 2.84 -4.68
N ALA A 301 -7.66 1.52 -4.73
CA ALA A 301 -8.92 0.79 -4.54
C ALA A 301 -9.28 0.59 -3.06
N ALA A 302 -8.29 0.60 -2.17
CA ALA A 302 -8.47 0.40 -0.74
C ALA A 302 -9.22 1.57 -0.06
N ASP A 303 -9.77 1.32 1.13
CA ASP A 303 -10.38 2.38 1.95
C ASP A 303 -9.29 3.30 2.53
N ILE A 304 -8.16 2.69 2.92
CA ILE A 304 -6.94 3.40 3.33
C ILE A 304 -5.75 2.81 2.59
N SER A 305 -4.93 3.67 1.99
CA SER A 305 -3.63 3.27 1.43
C SER A 305 -2.49 3.57 2.41
N VAL A 306 -1.64 2.57 2.63
CA VAL A 306 -0.43 2.68 3.45
C VAL A 306 0.77 2.37 2.56
N GLY A 307 1.56 3.40 2.27
CA GLY A 307 2.81 3.28 1.54
C GLY A 307 3.91 2.76 2.45
N CYS A 308 4.57 1.68 2.05
CA CYS A 308 5.84 1.25 2.61
C CYS A 308 6.97 1.86 1.76
N PRO A 309 8.07 2.37 2.36
CA PRO A 309 9.21 2.80 1.57
C PRO A 309 9.71 1.63 0.73
N SER A 310 9.95 1.89 -0.54
CA SER A 310 10.42 0.86 -1.46
C SER A 310 11.78 0.36 -1.01
N SER A 311 11.91 -0.97 -0.95
CA SER A 311 13.22 -1.62 -0.77
C SER A 311 13.89 -1.90 -2.12
N LEU A 312 13.14 -1.71 -3.22
CA LEU A 312 13.56 -1.98 -4.58
C LEU A 312 14.32 -0.81 -5.19
N GLU A 313 14.35 0.33 -4.51
CA GLU A 313 15.14 1.49 -4.91
C GLU A 313 16.04 1.88 -3.74
N LYS A 314 17.35 1.66 -3.92
CA LYS A 314 18.37 2.20 -3.02
C LYS A 314 18.30 3.72 -3.19
N GLN A 315 17.70 4.43 -2.24
CA GLN A 315 17.83 5.89 -2.20
C GLN A 315 19.34 6.19 -2.19
N PRO A 316 19.84 7.11 -3.03
CA PRO A 316 21.23 7.53 -2.94
C PRO A 316 21.41 8.14 -1.54
N THR A 317 22.03 7.39 -0.65
CA THR A 317 22.46 7.89 0.65
C THR A 317 23.53 8.95 0.40
N PRO A 318 23.40 10.18 0.92
CA PRO A 318 24.44 11.21 0.80
C PRO A 318 25.81 10.78 1.37
N GLU A 319 25.85 9.68 2.13
CA GLU A 319 27.05 9.18 2.81
C GLU A 319 27.97 8.33 1.91
N GLU A 320 27.58 7.98 0.68
CA GLU A 320 28.48 7.25 -0.25
C GLU A 320 29.53 8.17 -0.93
N GLU A 321 29.45 9.50 -0.78
CA GLU A 321 30.50 10.42 -1.25
C GLU A 321 31.69 10.55 -0.27
N ASP A 322 31.52 10.23 1.02
CA ASP A 322 32.51 10.49 2.07
C ASP A 322 33.05 9.23 2.79
N ALA A 323 32.71 8.03 2.31
CA ALA A 323 33.36 6.81 2.80
C ALA A 323 34.85 6.80 2.42
N PRO A 324 35.78 6.50 3.35
CA PRO A 324 37.21 6.45 3.03
C PRO A 324 37.44 5.42 1.92
N ARG A 325 37.81 5.93 0.74
CA ARG A 325 38.07 5.14 -0.46
C ARG A 325 39.13 4.08 -0.15
N ASP A 326 38.85 2.86 -0.56
CA ASP A 326 39.73 1.70 -0.39
C ASP A 326 41.16 2.05 -0.87
N PRO A 327 42.21 1.93 -0.04
CA PRO A 327 43.58 2.24 -0.45
C PRO A 327 44.03 1.42 -1.67
N LEU A 328 43.42 0.26 -1.93
CA LEU A 328 43.67 -0.55 -3.12
C LEU A 328 43.11 0.08 -4.40
N HIS A 329 42.05 0.90 -4.29
CA HIS A 329 41.46 1.67 -5.39
C HIS A 329 42.35 2.86 -5.78
N GLU A 330 42.99 3.53 -4.82
CA GLU A 330 43.98 4.58 -5.12
C GLU A 330 45.28 4.00 -5.71
N GLU A 331 45.72 2.82 -5.25
CA GLU A 331 46.87 2.12 -5.83
C GLU A 331 46.63 1.68 -7.28
N LEU A 332 45.42 1.22 -7.61
CA LEU A 332 45.03 0.83 -8.98
C LEU A 332 44.87 2.02 -9.93
N MET A 333 44.67 3.23 -9.40
CA MET A 333 44.55 4.48 -10.18
C MET A 333 45.88 5.23 -10.30
N ARG A 334 46.93 4.84 -9.55
CA ARG A 334 48.32 5.25 -9.80
C ARG A 334 48.90 4.42 -10.95
N THR A 335 48.65 4.88 -12.17
CA THR A 335 49.28 4.34 -13.38
C THR A 335 50.77 4.71 -13.45
N ASP A 336 51.66 3.74 -13.21
CA ASP A 336 53.06 3.74 -13.67
C ASP A 336 53.15 3.22 -15.12
N ASN A 337 52.48 3.88 -16.08
CA ASN A 337 52.87 3.83 -17.49
C ASN A 337 52.02 4.79 -18.35
N PRO A 338 52.58 5.82 -18.99
CA PRO A 338 51.82 6.78 -19.80
C PRO A 338 51.35 6.29 -21.18
N GLN A 339 51.37 4.99 -21.50
CA GLN A 339 51.18 4.52 -22.89
C GLN A 339 50.28 3.29 -23.11
N GLU A 340 49.43 2.89 -22.17
CA GLU A 340 48.33 1.96 -22.48
C GLU A 340 46.99 2.71 -22.51
N GLU A 341 46.58 3.12 -23.71
CA GLU A 341 45.19 3.47 -23.99
C GLU A 341 44.33 2.23 -23.74
N ARG A 342 43.71 2.14 -22.57
CA ARG A 342 42.63 1.18 -22.33
C ARG A 342 41.45 1.59 -23.21
N GLU A 343 41.20 0.82 -24.26
CA GLU A 343 39.97 0.96 -25.05
C GLU A 343 38.77 0.94 -24.10
N PRO A 344 37.92 1.96 -24.11
CA PRO A 344 36.73 1.97 -23.28
C PRO A 344 35.82 0.82 -23.72
N LEU A 345 35.26 0.09 -22.74
CA LEU A 345 34.32 -1.03 -22.96
C LEU A 345 33.05 -0.64 -23.75
N MET A 346 32.87 0.65 -24.06
CA MET A 346 31.75 1.24 -24.75
C MET A 346 32.18 2.53 -25.46
N SER A 347 31.62 2.83 -26.63
CA SER A 347 31.90 4.09 -27.33
C SER A 347 31.29 5.29 -26.58
N PRO A 348 31.87 6.51 -26.70
CA PRO A 348 31.33 7.71 -26.05
C PRO A 348 29.89 8.05 -26.48
N GLU A 349 29.53 7.72 -27.73
CA GLU A 349 28.17 7.89 -28.26
C GLU A 349 27.19 6.90 -27.62
N ASP A 350 27.60 5.65 -27.43
CA ASP A 350 26.79 4.64 -26.74
C ASP A 350 26.56 5.06 -25.28
N ALA A 351 27.58 5.54 -24.56
CA ALA A 351 27.46 6.00 -23.18
C ALA A 351 26.48 7.18 -23.03
N ALA A 352 26.57 8.18 -23.91
CA ALA A 352 25.67 9.35 -23.91
C ALA A 352 24.23 8.96 -24.29
N TYR A 353 24.05 7.97 -25.17
CA TYR A 353 22.73 7.41 -25.49
C TYR A 353 22.07 6.75 -24.27
N PHE A 354 22.82 5.98 -23.48
CA PHE A 354 22.30 5.33 -22.26
C PHE A 354 21.93 6.34 -21.16
N GLU A 355 22.73 7.39 -20.97
CA GLU A 355 22.45 8.45 -19.99
C GLU A 355 21.22 9.28 -20.38
N ALA A 356 21.03 9.57 -21.67
CA ALA A 356 19.83 10.25 -22.15
C ALA A 356 18.56 9.39 -22.01
N GLN A 357 18.69 8.06 -22.08
CA GLN A 357 17.56 7.13 -22.02
C GLN A 357 17.12 6.83 -20.58
N THR A 358 18.06 6.75 -19.62
CA THR A 358 17.73 6.67 -18.19
C THR A 358 16.98 7.91 -17.72
N LEU A 359 17.40 9.10 -18.14
CA LEU A 359 16.72 10.37 -17.86
C LEU A 359 15.31 10.43 -18.47
N ARG A 360 15.11 9.85 -19.66
CA ARG A 360 13.81 9.79 -20.33
C ARG A 360 12.80 8.88 -19.62
N ASN A 361 13.27 7.75 -19.08
CA ASN A 361 12.43 6.77 -18.40
C ASN A 361 12.02 7.20 -16.99
N GLN A 362 12.81 8.04 -16.32
CA GLN A 362 12.42 8.65 -15.03
C GLN A 362 11.23 9.62 -15.16
N GLY A 363 10.95 10.14 -16.36
CA GLY A 363 9.93 11.16 -16.61
C GLY A 363 8.48 10.70 -16.72
N HIS A 364 8.14 9.43 -16.46
CA HIS A 364 6.77 8.90 -16.66
C HIS A 364 6.02 8.40 -15.39
N SER A 365 6.58 8.58 -14.19
CA SER A 365 5.86 8.29 -12.95
C SER A 365 5.06 9.51 -12.47
N THR A 366 3.75 9.55 -12.72
CA THR A 366 2.87 10.42 -11.94
C THR A 366 2.91 9.94 -10.49
N SER A 367 3.63 10.65 -9.61
CA SER A 367 3.82 10.30 -8.20
C SER A 367 2.47 10.12 -7.50
N TYR A 368 2.08 8.87 -7.26
CA TYR A 368 0.93 8.54 -6.42
C TYR A 368 1.34 8.69 -4.95
N THR A 369 0.60 9.50 -4.20
CA THR A 369 0.82 9.67 -2.76
C THR A 369 -0.18 8.82 -1.99
N SER A 370 0.34 7.96 -1.11
CA SER A 370 -0.47 7.19 -0.18
C SER A 370 -1.09 8.08 0.91
N ASP A 371 -2.20 7.63 1.49
CA ASP A 371 -2.88 8.34 2.58
C ASP A 371 -1.98 8.44 3.82
N ILE A 372 -1.28 7.34 4.09
CA ILE A 372 -0.31 7.17 5.16
C ILE A 372 0.98 6.62 4.55
N THR A 373 2.13 7.11 4.98
CA THR A 373 3.44 6.60 4.53
C THR A 373 4.28 6.26 5.75
N LEU A 374 4.84 5.06 5.76
CA LEU A 374 5.72 4.56 6.81
C LEU A 374 7.16 5.06 6.59
N ASP A 375 7.94 5.13 7.66
CA ASP A 375 9.38 5.41 7.58
C ASP A 375 10.18 4.18 7.17
N ALA A 376 11.51 4.34 7.06
CA ALA A 376 12.44 3.27 6.70
C ALA A 376 12.35 2.02 7.60
N SER A 377 11.81 2.15 8.82
CA SER A 377 11.58 0.99 9.68
C SER A 377 10.51 0.05 9.10
N GLY A 378 9.57 0.58 8.31
CA GLY A 378 8.55 -0.18 7.59
C GLY A 378 7.46 -0.74 8.50
N LEU A 379 7.33 -2.07 8.53
CA LEU A 379 6.22 -2.77 9.19
C LEU A 379 6.12 -2.61 10.72
N PRO A 380 7.19 -2.41 11.51
CA PRO A 380 7.09 -2.05 12.92
C PRO A 380 6.31 -0.75 13.14
N SER A 381 6.52 0.28 12.32
CA SER A 381 5.76 1.53 12.38
C SER A 381 4.28 1.33 12.07
N LEU A 382 3.92 0.34 11.25
CA LEU A 382 2.52 -0.05 11.03
C LEU A 382 1.87 -0.60 12.31
N VAL A 383 2.60 -1.38 13.11
CA VAL A 383 2.11 -1.87 14.41
C VAL A 383 1.91 -0.71 15.37
N THR A 384 2.87 0.22 15.46
CA THR A 384 2.78 1.42 16.31
C THR A 384 1.62 2.32 15.89
N LEU A 385 1.41 2.50 14.58
CA LEU A 385 0.25 3.17 14.01
C LEU A 385 -1.04 2.52 14.49
N TRP A 386 -1.12 1.19 14.37
CA TRP A 386 -2.29 0.45 14.78
C TRP A 386 -2.57 0.56 16.28
N ASP A 387 -1.55 0.45 17.12
CA ASP A 387 -1.68 0.59 18.58
C ASP A 387 -2.16 1.98 18.98
N THR A 388 -1.64 3.01 18.33
CA THR A 388 -2.07 4.39 18.55
C THR A 388 -3.54 4.58 18.17
N CYS A 389 -3.96 4.01 17.03
CA CYS A 389 -5.35 4.01 16.60
C CYS A 389 -6.25 3.20 17.55
N ASN A 390 -5.82 2.02 18.00
CA ASN A 390 -6.61 1.19 18.90
C ASN A 390 -6.79 1.87 20.27
N ALA A 391 -5.76 2.53 20.80
CA ALA A 391 -5.87 3.35 22.01
C ALA A 391 -6.84 4.52 21.84
N ALA A 392 -6.89 5.13 20.65
CA ALA A 392 -7.82 6.20 20.33
C ALA A 392 -9.28 5.72 20.12
N ARG A 393 -9.49 4.44 19.78
CA ARG A 393 -10.81 3.85 19.47
C ARG A 393 -11.78 3.96 20.67
N ALA A 394 -11.30 3.72 21.89
CA ALA A 394 -12.12 3.85 23.10
C ALA A 394 -12.62 5.29 23.30
N ARG A 395 -11.75 6.28 23.07
CA ARG A 395 -12.10 7.72 23.18
C ARG A 395 -13.05 8.14 22.08
N ALA A 396 -12.84 7.65 20.86
CA ALA A 396 -13.77 7.86 19.75
C ALA A 396 -15.17 7.36 20.08
N LYS A 397 -15.27 6.16 20.65
CA LYS A 397 -16.55 5.57 21.10
C LYS A 397 -17.20 6.38 22.22
N GLN A 398 -16.43 6.85 23.21
CA GLN A 398 -16.94 7.71 24.28
C GLN A 398 -17.50 9.03 23.74
N ASN A 399 -16.76 9.70 22.86
CA ASN A 399 -17.21 10.95 22.23
C ASN A 399 -18.47 10.75 21.39
N LEU A 400 -18.56 9.62 20.68
CA LEU A 400 -19.75 9.25 19.93
C LEU A 400 -20.96 9.09 20.85
N TRP A 401 -20.83 8.35 21.96
CA TRP A 401 -21.91 8.17 22.93
C TRP A 401 -22.34 9.47 23.60
N LEU A 402 -21.41 10.34 23.98
CA LEU A 402 -21.73 11.66 24.52
C LEU A 402 -22.53 12.51 23.53
N SER A 403 -22.14 12.48 22.25
CA SER A 403 -22.84 13.20 21.19
C SER A 403 -24.24 12.64 20.94
N ILE A 404 -24.41 11.31 20.95
CA ILE A 404 -25.71 10.65 20.82
C ILE A 404 -26.61 10.95 22.02
N LEU A 405 -26.08 10.89 23.23
CA LEU A 405 -26.83 11.20 24.45
C LEU A 405 -27.33 12.66 24.44
N PHE A 406 -26.48 13.59 24.01
CA PHE A 406 -26.87 15.00 23.84
C PHE A 406 -28.02 15.14 22.84
N LEU A 407 -27.92 14.50 21.67
CA LEU A 407 -28.99 14.52 20.66
C LEU A 407 -30.31 13.98 21.21
N LEU A 408 -30.27 12.82 21.88
CA LEU A 408 -31.46 12.17 22.43
C LEU A 408 -32.11 12.97 23.56
N ALA A 409 -31.35 13.77 24.30
CA ALA A 409 -31.88 14.59 25.39
C ALA A 409 -32.38 15.95 24.88
N PHE A 410 -31.58 16.67 24.09
CA PHE A 410 -31.84 18.06 23.73
C PHE A 410 -32.80 18.21 22.55
N VAL A 411 -32.83 17.28 21.60
CA VAL A 411 -33.75 17.37 20.44
C VAL A 411 -35.22 17.26 20.88
N PRO A 412 -35.64 16.27 21.68
CA PRO A 412 -37.02 16.21 22.17
C PRO A 412 -37.36 17.38 23.10
N ALA A 413 -36.41 17.81 23.94
CA ALA A 413 -36.62 18.95 24.84
C ALA A 413 -36.84 20.26 24.07
N ALA A 414 -36.06 20.51 23.02
CA ALA A 414 -36.22 21.68 22.15
C ALA A 414 -37.47 21.58 21.26
N ALA A 415 -37.88 20.37 20.89
CA ALA A 415 -39.10 20.12 20.12
C ALA A 415 -40.40 20.32 20.93
N GLY A 416 -40.30 20.62 22.23
CA GLY A 416 -41.44 20.73 23.11
C GLY A 416 -42.10 19.37 23.38
N ALA A 417 -41.38 18.27 23.19
CA ALA A 417 -41.93 16.94 23.41
C ALA A 417 -42.40 16.75 24.86
N PHE A 418 -41.81 17.43 25.85
CA PHE A 418 -42.22 17.31 27.26
C PHE A 418 -43.37 18.23 27.67
N THR A 419 -43.95 18.99 26.74
CA THR A 419 -45.09 19.89 27.04
C THR A 419 -46.35 19.14 27.49
N PHE A 420 -46.50 17.85 27.16
CA PHE A 420 -47.58 17.01 27.70
C PHE A 420 -47.42 16.70 29.21
N MET A 421 -46.27 17.01 29.80
CA MET A 421 -45.96 16.83 31.23
C MET A 421 -45.88 18.16 32.00
N ASP A 422 -46.51 19.23 31.51
CA ASP A 422 -46.40 20.60 32.05
C ASP A 422 -44.96 21.17 32.02
N ALA A 423 -44.03 20.57 31.26
CA ALA A 423 -42.68 21.11 31.10
C ALA A 423 -42.64 22.17 30.00
N THR A 424 -41.94 23.27 30.27
CA THR A 424 -41.73 24.34 29.28
C THR A 424 -40.78 23.88 28.17
N VAL A 425 -41.00 24.41 26.95
CA VAL A 425 -40.09 24.20 25.81
C VAL A 425 -38.70 24.70 26.21
N LEU A 426 -37.66 23.90 25.96
CA LEU A 426 -36.30 24.27 26.32
C LEU A 426 -35.83 25.46 25.44
N PRO A 427 -35.52 26.63 26.03
CA PRO A 427 -35.13 27.79 25.25
C PRO A 427 -33.80 27.55 24.51
N TYR A 428 -33.69 28.07 23.28
CA TYR A 428 -32.48 27.88 22.46
C TYR A 428 -31.16 28.31 23.15
N PRO A 429 -31.09 29.33 24.04
CA PRO A 429 -29.84 29.66 24.74
C PRO A 429 -29.36 28.53 25.66
N PHE A 430 -30.27 27.77 26.27
CA PHE A 430 -29.92 26.60 27.08
C PHE A 430 -29.38 25.46 26.22
N VAL A 431 -29.97 25.24 25.04
CA VAL A 431 -29.44 24.27 24.05
C VAL A 431 -28.04 24.69 23.60
N GLY A 432 -27.84 25.97 23.31
CA GLY A 432 -26.53 26.52 22.95
C GLY A 432 -25.49 26.33 24.06
N GLY A 433 -25.84 26.60 25.32
CA GLY A 433 -24.97 26.35 26.48
C GLY A 433 -24.66 24.87 26.68
N GLY A 434 -25.63 23.98 26.45
CA GLY A 434 -25.40 22.54 26.47
C GLY A 434 -24.45 22.08 25.37
N LEU A 435 -24.58 22.63 24.16
CA LEU A 435 -23.71 22.32 23.03
C LEU A 435 -22.27 22.77 23.30
N THR A 436 -22.05 23.97 23.85
CA THR A 436 -20.70 24.44 24.18
C THR A 436 -20.05 23.58 25.26
N LEU A 437 -20.81 23.19 26.29
CA LEU A 437 -20.34 22.26 27.32
C LEU A 437 -19.97 20.90 26.73
N LEU A 438 -20.80 20.35 25.84
CA LEU A 438 -20.50 19.09 25.14
C LEU A 438 -19.20 19.20 24.36
N LEU A 439 -19.02 20.26 23.56
CA LEU A 439 -17.79 20.47 22.79
C LEU A 439 -16.55 20.53 23.69
N LEU A 440 -16.64 21.20 24.85
CA LEU A 440 -15.57 21.23 25.84
C LEU A 440 -15.26 19.83 26.39
N LEU A 441 -16.28 19.04 26.73
CA LEU A 441 -16.11 17.66 27.20
C LEU A 441 -15.45 16.77 26.13
N LEU A 442 -15.83 16.92 24.87
CA LEU A 442 -15.23 16.18 23.75
C LEU A 442 -13.75 16.53 23.57
N ILE A 443 -13.39 17.81 23.72
CA ILE A 443 -11.99 18.27 23.70
C ILE A 443 -11.21 17.66 24.87
N VAL A 444 -11.71 17.77 26.09
CA VAL A 444 -11.04 17.23 27.28
C VAL A 444 -10.84 15.72 27.15
N ASN A 445 -11.85 14.97 26.69
CA ASN A 445 -11.73 13.53 26.52
C ASN A 445 -10.76 13.13 25.39
N ALA A 446 -10.66 13.93 24.34
CA ALA A 446 -9.68 13.72 23.26
C ALA A 446 -8.25 14.06 23.69
N VAL A 447 -8.07 15.00 24.62
CA VAL A 447 -6.73 15.45 25.08
C VAL A 447 -6.21 14.60 26.24
N ARG A 448 -7.09 14.06 27.10
CA ARG A 448 -6.73 13.22 28.24
C ARG A 448 -5.76 12.10 27.87
N GLU A 449 -4.68 11.95 28.64
CA GLU A 449 -3.59 10.99 28.38
C GLU A 449 -4.05 9.53 28.37
#